data_AF-A0A7J3M0V2-F1
#
_entry.id   AF-A0A7J3M0V2-F1
#
_cell.length_a   1.000
_cell.length_b   1.000
_cell.length_c   1.000
_cell.angle_alpha   90.00
_cell.angle_beta   90.00
_cell.angle_gamma   90.00
#
_symmetry.space_group_name_H-M   'P 1'
#
loop_
_entity.id
_entity.type
_entity.pdbx_description
1 polymer ?
#
loop_
_entity_poly.entity_id
_entity_poly.type
_entity_poly.pdbx_seq_one_letter_code
_entity_poly.pdbx_strand_id
1 'polypeptide(L)'
;MNKKAQTFTLEGVASALILLVALYTLYQSSLVISPMWNEAVNMQMKMIAQDTLKILDNPKKEGEEYYLDSLQGMITNLRNCQLGVDCKPNDKFMEALEILLSSRGFDYRLELHWVEGDRINSTVLIDKKPSPNAVAASRYILLMKNEILGSSFSGLQLYDPVIFEVRLIVWRP
;
A
#
# COMPACT_ATOMS: atom_id res chain seq x y z
N MET A 1 -66.76 -16.73 -40.44
CA MET A 1 -65.84 -16.82 -39.28
C MET A 1 -64.63 -15.93 -39.52
N ASN A 2 -64.34 -15.07 -38.55
CA ASN A 2 -63.64 -13.80 -38.71
C ASN A 2 -62.11 -13.96 -38.60
N LYS A 3 -61.44 -14.32 -39.71
CA LYS A 3 -59.98 -14.56 -39.76
C LYS A 3 -59.16 -13.36 -39.24
N LYS A 4 -59.65 -12.13 -39.44
CA LYS A 4 -58.97 -10.90 -39.00
C LYS A 4 -58.85 -10.78 -37.48
N ALA A 5 -59.86 -11.25 -36.73
CA ALA A 5 -59.84 -11.21 -35.27
C ALA A 5 -58.83 -12.22 -34.70
N GLN A 6 -58.69 -13.39 -35.33
CA GLN A 6 -57.70 -14.40 -34.95
C GLN A 6 -56.27 -13.98 -35.27
N THR A 7 -56.05 -13.27 -36.39
CA THR A 7 -54.74 -12.70 -36.73
C THR A 7 -54.31 -11.66 -35.69
N PHE A 8 -55.23 -10.78 -35.27
CA PHE A 8 -54.95 -9.75 -34.26
C PHE A 8 -54.58 -10.35 -32.88
N THR A 9 -55.21 -11.46 -32.48
CA THR A 9 -54.86 -12.14 -31.22
C THR A 9 -53.49 -12.83 -31.28
N LEU A 10 -53.13 -13.38 -32.45
CA LEU A 10 -51.87 -14.11 -32.63
C LEU A 10 -50.67 -13.15 -32.68
N GLU A 11 -50.87 -11.97 -33.25
CA GLU A 11 -49.87 -10.90 -33.30
C GLU A 11 -49.65 -10.25 -31.92
N GLY A 12 -50.70 -10.10 -31.11
CA GLY A 12 -50.60 -9.63 -29.72
C GLY A 12 -49.80 -10.59 -28.84
N VAL A 13 -50.03 -11.90 -28.97
CA VAL A 13 -49.25 -12.93 -28.25
C VAL A 13 -47.79 -12.96 -28.70
N ALA A 14 -47.53 -12.86 -30.00
CA ALA A 14 -46.16 -12.79 -30.54
C ALA A 14 -45.40 -11.55 -30.03
N SER A 15 -46.08 -10.40 -30.00
CA SER A 15 -45.50 -9.14 -29.49
C SER A 15 -45.17 -9.23 -27.99
N ALA A 16 -46.06 -9.83 -27.20
CA ALA A 16 -45.82 -10.05 -25.78
C ALA A 16 -44.62 -10.98 -25.53
N LEU A 17 -44.46 -12.03 -26.35
CA LEU A 17 -43.31 -12.94 -26.30
C LEU A 17 -42.00 -12.23 -26.64
N ILE A 18 -41.98 -11.38 -27.67
CA ILE A 18 -40.79 -10.60 -28.04
C ILE A 18 -40.42 -9.63 -26.91
N LEU A 19 -41.41 -8.96 -26.31
CA LEU A 19 -41.20 -8.09 -25.15
C LEU A 19 -40.65 -8.85 -23.94
N LEU A 20 -41.15 -10.06 -23.67
CA LEU A 20 -40.68 -10.91 -22.58
C LEU A 20 -39.21 -11.32 -22.80
N VAL A 21 -38.85 -11.72 -24.03
CA VAL A 21 -37.47 -12.07 -24.39
C VAL A 21 -36.56 -10.85 -24.29
N ALA A 22 -37.00 -9.68 -24.77
CA ALA A 22 -36.24 -8.44 -24.67
C ALA A 22 -35.98 -8.06 -23.20
N LEU A 23 -37.00 -8.11 -22.34
CA LEU A 23 -36.88 -7.89 -20.90
C LEU A 23 -35.92 -8.89 -20.25
N TYR A 24 -36.02 -10.17 -20.61
CA TYR A 24 -35.13 -11.21 -20.10
C TYR A 24 -33.67 -10.96 -20.51
N THR A 25 -33.42 -10.56 -21.77
CA THR A 25 -32.07 -10.22 -22.26
C THR A 25 -31.52 -8.96 -21.59
N LEU A 26 -32.35 -7.95 -21.34
CA LEU A 26 -31.94 -6.76 -20.59
C LEU A 26 -31.57 -7.12 -19.14
N TYR A 27 -32.33 -8.01 -18.50
CA TYR A 27 -32.05 -8.48 -17.15
C TYR A 27 -30.73 -9.26 -17.04
N GLN A 28 -30.38 -10.07 -18.05
CA GLN A 28 -29.09 -10.77 -18.08
C GLN A 28 -27.91 -9.83 -18.36
N SER A 29 -28.12 -8.74 -19.10
CA SER A 29 -27.05 -7.84 -19.52
C SER A 29 -26.45 -6.99 -18.40
N SER A 30 -27.09 -6.92 -17.22
CA SER A 30 -26.65 -6.07 -16.10
C SER A 30 -26.00 -6.83 -14.94
N LEU A 31 -25.40 -8.00 -15.16
CA LEU A 31 -24.52 -8.60 -14.16
C LEU A 31 -23.21 -7.81 -14.11
N VAL A 32 -23.21 -6.71 -13.37
CA VAL A 32 -22.01 -6.00 -12.95
C VAL A 32 -21.30 -6.87 -11.90
N ILE A 33 -20.43 -7.76 -12.36
CA ILE A 33 -19.54 -8.51 -11.48
C ILE A 33 -18.40 -7.57 -11.10
N SER A 34 -18.53 -6.90 -9.95
CA SER A 34 -17.38 -6.28 -9.31
C SER A 34 -16.40 -7.39 -8.88
N PRO A 35 -15.11 -7.32 -9.23
CA PRO A 35 -14.11 -8.28 -8.76
C PRO A 35 -13.81 -8.06 -7.26
N MET A 36 -14.78 -8.34 -6.39
CA MET A 36 -14.67 -8.18 -4.93
C MET A 36 -13.50 -8.97 -4.31
N TRP A 37 -13.11 -10.10 -4.92
CA TRP A 37 -12.10 -11.00 -4.36
C TRP A 37 -10.70 -10.36 -4.33
N ASN A 38 -10.28 -9.71 -5.42
CA ASN A 38 -8.98 -9.04 -5.46
C ASN A 38 -8.95 -7.83 -4.54
N GLU A 39 -10.06 -7.11 -4.43
CA GLU A 39 -10.17 -5.94 -3.56
C GLU A 39 -10.10 -6.34 -2.07
N ALA A 40 -10.75 -7.43 -1.68
CA ALA A 40 -10.67 -7.95 -0.31
C ALA A 40 -9.25 -8.40 0.07
N VAL A 41 -8.54 -9.10 -0.82
CA VAL A 41 -7.16 -9.51 -0.58
C VAL A 41 -6.23 -8.31 -0.49
N ASN A 42 -6.39 -7.32 -1.37
CA ASN A 42 -5.61 -6.07 -1.33
C ASN A 42 -5.87 -5.29 -0.04
N MET A 43 -7.12 -5.25 0.44
CA MET A 43 -7.47 -4.62 1.72
C MET A 43 -6.78 -5.31 2.90
N GLN A 44 -6.78 -6.65 2.93
CA GLN A 44 -6.06 -7.41 3.96
C GLN A 44 -4.55 -7.15 3.93
N MET A 45 -3.92 -7.14 2.76
CA MET A 45 -2.50 -6.82 2.63
C MET A 45 -2.19 -5.40 3.10
N LYS A 46 -3.08 -4.43 2.79
CA LYS A 46 -2.96 -3.07 3.29
C LYS A 46 -3.01 -3.01 4.82
N MET A 47 -3.96 -3.71 5.42
CA MET A 47 -4.08 -3.79 6.89
C MET A 47 -2.83 -4.38 7.53
N ILE A 48 -2.30 -5.47 6.97
CA ILE A 48 -1.05 -6.09 7.45
C ILE A 48 0.11 -5.09 7.36
N ALA A 49 0.27 -4.40 6.23
CA ALA A 49 1.33 -3.42 6.08
C ALA A 49 1.21 -2.24 7.06
N GLN A 50 -0.02 -1.77 7.30
CA GLN A 50 -0.30 -0.71 8.28
C GLN A 50 -0.02 -1.17 9.72
N ASP A 51 -0.42 -2.39 10.07
CA ASP A 51 -0.19 -2.97 11.39
C ASP A 51 1.30 -3.22 11.63
N THR A 52 2.04 -3.70 10.62
CA THR A 52 3.50 -3.84 10.67
C THR A 52 4.16 -2.49 10.96
N LEU A 53 3.86 -1.45 10.19
CA LEU A 53 4.40 -0.11 10.44
C LEU A 53 3.98 0.45 11.81
N LYS A 54 2.82 0.04 12.33
CA LYS A 54 2.34 0.44 13.66
C LYS A 54 3.05 -0.25 14.80
N ILE A 55 3.37 -1.53 14.66
CA ILE A 55 4.15 -2.28 15.65
C ILE A 55 5.56 -1.72 15.72
N LEU A 56 6.14 -1.35 14.57
CA LEU A 56 7.49 -0.79 14.48
C LEU A 56 7.57 0.69 14.88
N ASP A 57 6.44 1.41 14.96
CA ASP A 57 6.44 2.79 15.47
C ASP A 57 6.36 2.80 16.99
N ASN A 58 7.52 2.59 17.60
CA ASN A 58 7.68 2.58 19.05
C ASN A 58 8.50 3.80 19.49
N PRO A 59 7.87 4.87 20.01
CA PRO A 59 8.58 6.06 20.42
C PRO A 59 9.48 5.76 21.63
N LYS A 60 10.66 6.39 21.66
CA LYS A 60 11.55 6.35 22.84
C LYS A 60 10.84 6.96 24.05
N LYS A 61 11.21 6.51 25.24
CA LYS A 61 10.90 7.24 26.48
C LYS A 61 11.86 8.40 26.64
N GLU A 62 11.43 9.41 27.40
CA GLU A 62 12.28 10.56 27.70
C GLU A 62 13.58 10.12 28.39
N GLY A 63 14.72 10.53 27.84
CA GLY A 63 16.05 10.16 28.34
C GLY A 63 16.58 8.79 27.87
N GLU A 64 15.81 8.02 27.09
CA GLU A 64 16.25 6.75 26.52
C GLU A 64 16.65 6.89 25.04
N GLU A 65 17.49 5.98 24.55
CA GLU A 65 17.79 5.86 23.12
C GLU A 65 16.62 5.22 22.35
N TYR A 66 16.56 5.44 21.04
CA TYR A 66 15.58 4.76 20.19
C TYR A 66 15.83 3.26 20.15
N TYR A 67 14.75 2.47 20.22
CA TYR A 67 14.84 1.04 19.97
C TYR A 67 15.31 0.79 18.54
N LEU A 68 16.33 -0.07 18.36
CA LEU A 68 16.95 -0.30 17.05
C LEU A 68 15.99 -0.92 16.02
N ASP A 69 15.00 -1.67 16.49
CA ASP A 69 13.92 -2.28 15.70
C ASP A 69 12.74 -1.32 15.45
N SER A 70 12.77 -0.09 15.99
CA SER A 70 11.75 0.92 15.71
C SER A 70 12.00 1.66 14.40
N LEU A 71 10.96 2.31 13.85
CA LEU A 71 11.09 3.18 12.67
C LEU A 71 12.04 4.36 12.92
N GLN A 72 11.97 4.99 14.09
CA GLN A 72 12.88 6.07 14.49
C GLN A 72 14.32 5.56 14.63
N GLY A 73 14.50 4.41 15.29
CA GLY A 73 15.80 3.78 15.45
C GLY A 73 16.42 3.37 14.11
N MET A 74 15.61 2.89 13.18
CA MET A 74 16.02 2.66 11.80
C MET A 74 16.56 3.95 11.17
N ILE A 75 15.75 5.01 11.11
CA ILE A 75 16.11 6.27 10.41
C ILE A 75 17.36 6.89 11.03
N THR A 76 17.46 6.94 12.36
CA THR A 76 18.60 7.55 13.06
C THR A 76 19.89 6.77 12.90
N ASN A 77 19.81 5.46 12.63
CA ASN A 77 20.97 4.59 12.38
C ASN A 77 21.26 4.36 10.89
N LEU A 78 20.54 5.01 9.97
CA LEU A 78 20.85 4.98 8.55
C LEU A 78 22.18 5.68 8.29
N ARG A 79 23.24 4.89 8.06
CA ARG A 79 24.58 5.40 7.74
C ARG A 79 24.76 5.49 6.23
N ASN A 80 25.37 6.57 5.78
CA ASN A 80 25.85 6.76 4.40
C ASN A 80 24.77 6.63 3.32
N CYS A 81 23.55 7.08 3.61
CA CYS A 81 22.48 7.18 2.61
C CYS A 81 22.70 8.41 1.74
N GLN A 82 23.72 8.33 0.89
CA GLN A 82 24.04 9.31 -0.15
C GLN A 82 23.71 8.71 -1.53
N LEU A 83 23.46 9.59 -2.51
CA LEU A 83 23.16 9.22 -3.89
C LEU A 83 24.14 8.15 -4.41
N GLY A 84 23.63 6.95 -4.72
CA GLY A 84 24.39 5.85 -5.32
C GLY A 84 25.01 4.83 -4.36
N VAL A 85 24.78 4.95 -3.04
CA VAL A 85 25.22 3.96 -2.04
C VAL A 85 24.00 3.22 -1.48
N ASP A 86 24.11 1.89 -1.35
CA ASP A 86 23.11 1.02 -0.73
C ASP A 86 22.79 1.49 0.69
N CYS A 87 21.67 2.19 0.84
CA CYS A 87 21.13 2.62 2.12
C CYS A 87 20.35 1.45 2.71
N LYS A 88 20.92 0.73 3.69
CA LYS A 88 20.27 -0.43 4.31
C LYS A 88 19.87 -0.16 5.76
N PRO A 89 18.69 -0.64 6.19
CA PRO A 89 18.31 -0.64 7.61
C PRO A 89 19.31 -1.45 8.46
N ASN A 90 19.29 -1.22 9.77
CA ASN A 90 20.07 -2.03 10.71
C ASN A 90 19.51 -3.46 10.83
N ASP A 91 20.36 -4.41 11.23
CA ASP A 91 20.02 -5.84 11.26
C ASP A 91 18.81 -6.17 12.15
N LYS A 92 18.65 -5.49 13.30
CA LYS A 92 17.52 -5.73 14.20
C LYS A 92 16.19 -5.30 13.58
N PHE A 93 16.18 -4.18 12.88
CA PHE A 93 15.02 -3.73 12.13
C PHE A 93 14.68 -4.69 10.98
N MET A 94 15.70 -5.18 10.27
CA MET A 94 15.52 -6.20 9.23
C MET A 94 14.93 -7.49 9.80
N GLU A 95 15.46 -7.98 10.91
CA GLU A 95 14.95 -9.18 11.60
C GLU A 95 13.48 -9.01 12.00
N ALA A 96 13.11 -7.85 12.56
CA ALA A 96 11.72 -7.55 12.90
C ALA A 96 10.79 -7.57 11.68
N LEU A 97 11.22 -7.01 10.54
CA LEU A 97 10.45 -7.06 9.29
C LEU A 97 10.31 -8.48 8.74
N GLU A 98 11.37 -9.28 8.76
CA GLU A 98 11.34 -10.67 8.31
C GLU A 98 10.38 -11.51 9.16
N ILE A 99 10.36 -11.29 10.48
CA ILE A 99 9.41 -11.94 11.39
C ILE A 99 7.97 -11.49 11.11
N LEU A 100 7.73 -10.20 10.86
CA LEU A 100 6.38 -9.67 10.66
C LEU A 100 5.78 -10.00 9.28
N LEU A 101 6.62 -10.14 8.24
CA LEU A 101 6.17 -10.26 6.84
C LEU A 101 6.61 -11.58 6.19
N SER A 102 7.91 -11.80 6.03
CA SER A 102 8.44 -12.96 5.29
C SER A 102 8.03 -14.29 5.92
N SER A 103 8.07 -14.39 7.26
CA SER A 103 7.63 -15.59 7.98
C SER A 103 6.15 -15.95 7.72
N ARG A 104 5.36 -14.96 7.27
CA ARG A 104 3.93 -15.09 6.95
C ARG A 104 3.67 -15.21 5.44
N GLY A 105 4.72 -15.37 4.63
CA GLY A 105 4.61 -15.57 3.18
C GLY A 105 4.36 -14.28 2.39
N PHE A 106 4.79 -13.13 2.90
CA PHE A 106 4.73 -11.86 2.18
C PHE A 106 6.12 -11.39 1.79
N ASP A 107 6.25 -10.93 0.55
CA ASP A 107 7.40 -10.15 0.11
C ASP A 107 7.11 -8.66 0.21
N TYR A 108 8.18 -7.88 0.31
CA TYR A 108 8.04 -6.46 0.59
C TYR A 108 9.21 -5.63 0.06
N ARG A 109 8.91 -4.36 -0.22
CA ARG A 109 9.85 -3.30 -0.57
C ARG A 109 9.65 -2.16 0.39
N LEU A 110 10.76 -1.62 0.88
CA LEU A 110 10.77 -0.53 1.85
C LEU A 110 11.41 0.70 1.24
N GLU A 111 10.69 1.81 1.32
CA GLU A 111 11.15 3.11 0.83
C GLU A 111 11.04 4.15 1.92
N LEU A 112 11.94 5.14 1.86
CA LEU A 112 11.95 6.29 2.74
C LEU A 112 11.91 7.55 1.90
N HIS A 113 10.93 8.41 2.17
CA HIS A 113 10.78 9.71 1.51
C HIS A 113 10.88 10.83 2.54
N TRP A 114 11.49 11.96 2.19
CA TRP A 114 11.59 13.13 3.06
C TRP A 114 11.61 14.41 2.23
N VAL A 115 11.34 15.53 2.89
CA VAL A 115 11.39 16.85 2.27
C VAL A 115 12.68 17.55 2.67
N GLU A 116 13.38 18.10 1.69
CA GLU A 116 14.61 18.87 1.86
C GLU A 116 14.48 20.16 1.05
N GLY A 117 14.15 21.26 1.74
CA GLY A 117 13.80 22.53 1.10
C GLY A 117 12.54 22.40 0.25
N ASP A 118 12.67 22.60 -1.07
CA ASP A 118 11.60 22.51 -2.06
C ASP A 118 11.51 21.15 -2.77
N ARG A 119 12.36 20.19 -2.40
CA ARG A 119 12.46 18.87 -3.05
C ARG A 119 11.97 17.75 -2.16
N ILE A 120 11.26 16.81 -2.76
CA ILE A 120 10.95 15.51 -2.17
C ILE A 120 12.07 14.56 -2.59
N ASN A 121 12.84 14.11 -1.61
CA ASN A 121 13.88 13.11 -1.80
C ASN A 121 13.36 11.74 -1.38
N SER A 122 13.88 10.69 -2.00
CA SER A 122 13.47 9.32 -1.75
C SER A 122 14.66 8.37 -1.86
N THR A 123 14.68 7.34 -1.02
CA THR A 123 15.63 6.22 -1.12
C THR A 123 14.91 4.89 -0.93
N VAL A 124 15.39 3.86 -1.63
CA VAL A 124 14.90 2.49 -1.46
C VAL A 124 15.82 1.79 -0.47
N LEU A 125 15.25 1.37 0.65
CA LEU A 125 15.98 0.72 1.73
C LEU A 125 16.11 -0.80 1.49
N ILE A 126 15.08 -1.38 0.88
CA ILE A 126 15.00 -2.81 0.58
C ILE A 126 14.36 -2.94 -0.80
N ASP A 127 15.14 -3.38 -1.80
CA ASP A 127 14.71 -3.39 -3.21
C ASP A 127 14.33 -4.80 -3.69
N LYS A 128 13.25 -5.35 -3.14
CA LYS A 128 12.58 -6.50 -3.78
C LYS A 128 11.62 -5.98 -4.86
N LYS A 129 11.48 -6.71 -5.97
CA LYS A 129 10.63 -6.29 -7.09
C LYS A 129 9.15 -6.57 -6.81
N PRO A 130 8.29 -5.54 -6.74
CA PRO A 130 6.87 -5.73 -6.44
C PRO A 130 6.13 -6.45 -7.56
N SER A 131 5.14 -7.27 -7.19
CA SER A 131 4.18 -7.83 -8.15
C SER A 131 3.12 -6.78 -8.56
N PRO A 132 2.37 -6.99 -9.66
CA PRO A 132 1.33 -6.06 -10.09
C PRO A 132 0.22 -5.81 -9.06
N ASN A 133 0.04 -6.73 -8.12
CA ASN A 133 -0.97 -6.63 -7.04
C ASN A 133 -0.36 -6.13 -5.73
N ALA A 134 0.84 -5.54 -5.76
CA ALA A 134 1.46 -5.00 -4.58
C ALA A 134 0.66 -3.82 -4.01
N VAL A 135 0.60 -3.74 -2.68
CA VAL A 135 -0.13 -2.72 -1.96
C VAL A 135 0.82 -1.93 -1.08
N ALA A 136 0.68 -0.60 -1.10
CA ALA A 136 1.48 0.30 -0.29
C ALA A 136 0.73 0.77 0.96
N ALA A 137 1.46 0.86 2.07
CA ALA A 137 1.07 1.57 3.27
C ALA A 137 2.20 2.53 3.68
N SER A 138 1.84 3.67 4.26
CA SER A 138 2.80 4.68 4.68
C SER A 138 2.60 5.04 6.15
N ARG A 139 3.69 5.40 6.82
CA ARG A 139 3.67 6.01 8.15
C ARG A 139 4.64 7.18 8.21
N TYR A 140 4.19 8.27 8.81
CA TYR A 140 4.97 9.50 8.94
C TYR A 140 5.68 9.53 10.29
N ILE A 141 6.97 9.81 10.27
CA ILE A 141 7.83 9.90 11.44
C ILE A 141 8.43 11.30 11.48
N LEU A 142 8.25 11.97 12.62
CA LEU A 142 8.83 13.28 12.87
C LEU A 142 10.12 13.10 13.69
N LEU A 143 11.24 13.60 13.18
CA LEU A 143 12.51 13.62 13.88
C LEU A 143 13.15 14.99 13.76
N MET A 144 13.89 15.40 14.78
CA MET A 144 14.76 16.57 14.66
C MET A 144 16.07 16.17 13.99
N LYS A 145 16.65 17.03 13.14
CA LYS A 145 17.90 16.70 12.44
C LYS A 145 19.07 16.35 13.38
N ASN A 146 19.11 16.94 14.57
CA ASN A 146 20.14 16.63 15.58
C ASN A 146 19.97 15.23 16.22
N GLU A 147 18.83 14.57 16.05
CA GLU A 147 18.60 13.19 16.49
C GLU A 147 19.09 12.15 15.49
N ILE A 148 19.37 12.56 14.24
CA ILE A 148 19.83 11.68 13.17
C ILE A 148 21.36 11.63 13.17
N LEU A 149 21.93 10.44 13.37
CA LEU A 149 23.37 10.26 13.44
C LEU A 149 24.00 10.28 12.04
N GLY A 150 25.15 10.95 11.92
CA GLY A 150 25.99 10.93 10.72
C GLY A 150 25.68 11.99 9.66
N SER A 151 26.35 11.86 8.51
CA SER A 151 26.23 12.76 7.35
C SER A 151 25.02 12.48 6.46
N SER A 152 24.19 11.50 6.82
CA SER A 152 22.93 11.22 6.13
C SER A 152 22.03 12.46 6.20
N PHE A 153 21.42 12.80 5.06
CA PHE A 153 20.54 13.97 4.92
C PHE A 153 21.25 15.32 5.20
N SER A 154 22.44 15.50 4.62
CA SER A 154 23.35 16.62 4.90
C SER A 154 22.86 18.02 4.50
N GLY A 155 21.85 18.16 3.63
CA GLY A 155 21.30 19.48 3.29
C GLY A 155 20.11 19.90 4.17
N LEU A 156 19.78 19.13 5.22
CA LEU A 156 18.84 19.55 6.27
C LEU A 156 19.56 20.40 7.33
N GLN A 157 18.93 21.48 7.80
CA GLN A 157 19.53 22.33 8.84
C GLN A 157 19.48 21.67 10.21
N LEU A 158 20.48 21.95 11.05
CA LEU A 158 20.46 21.50 12.45
C LEU A 158 19.26 22.13 13.17
N TYR A 159 18.53 21.32 13.93
CA TYR A 159 17.32 21.65 14.70
C TYR A 159 16.03 21.84 13.89
N ASP A 160 16.06 21.68 12.58
CA ASP A 160 14.80 21.64 11.82
C ASP A 160 14.07 20.32 12.07
N PRO A 161 12.73 20.38 12.30
CA PRO A 161 11.90 19.19 12.29
C PRO A 161 11.78 18.65 10.87
N VAL A 162 12.00 17.35 10.71
CA VAL A 162 11.98 16.66 9.44
C VAL A 162 10.93 15.57 9.47
N ILE A 163 10.05 15.58 8.48
CA ILE A 163 9.03 14.54 8.31
C ILE A 163 9.57 13.50 7.32
N PHE A 164 9.63 12.26 7.79
CA PHE A 164 9.96 11.10 6.99
C PHE A 164 8.69 10.29 6.72
N GLU A 165 8.40 9.99 5.47
CA GLU A 165 7.42 8.98 5.08
C GLU A 165 8.15 7.64 4.93
N VAL A 166 7.85 6.70 5.82
CA VAL A 166 8.24 5.30 5.64
C VAL A 166 7.13 4.61 4.86
N ARG A 167 7.44 4.18 3.64
CA ARG A 167 6.50 3.49 2.75
C ARG A 167 6.86 2.03 2.64
N LEU A 168 5.94 1.17 3.05
CA LEU A 168 6.04 -0.27 2.96
C LEU A 168 5.12 -0.77 1.85
N ILE A 169 5.71 -1.40 0.84
CA ILE A 169 5.01 -2.02 -0.29
C ILE A 169 5.05 -3.53 -0.07
N VAL A 170 3.90 -4.18 0.01
CA VAL A 170 3.77 -5.61 0.34
C VAL A 170 3.01 -6.34 -0.76
N TRP A 171 3.44 -7.56 -1.07
CA TRP A 171 2.74 -8.48 -1.98
C TRP A 171 2.93 -9.93 -1.55
N ARG A 172 2.14 -10.82 -2.15
CA ARG A 172 2.45 -12.26 -2.12
C ARG A 172 3.29 -12.63 -3.35
N PRO A 173 4.38 -13.39 -3.17
CA PRO A 173 5.20 -13.89 -4.27
C PRO A 173 4.44 -14.87 -5.17
#